data_AF-A0A7V9HSL1-F1
#
_entry.id   AF-A0A7V9HSL1-F1
#
_cell.length_a   1.000
_cell.length_b   1.000
_cell.length_c   1.000
_cell.angle_alpha   90.00
_cell.angle_beta   90.00
_cell.angle_gamma   90.00
#
_symmetry.space_group_name_H-M   'P 1'
#
loop_
_entity.id
_entity.type
_entity.pdbx_description
1 polymer ?
#
loop_
_entity_poly.entity_id
_entity_poly.type
_entity_poly.pdbx_seq_one_letter_code
_entity_poly.pdbx_strand_id
1 'polypeptide(L)' 'ADVSYHDEHVPTLEPEGLESVELGPAVADADAVAIITAHPGIDYEALFEAARLVVDFRGVSRGSEAANVVRL' A
#
# COMPACT_ATOMS: atom_id res chain seq x y z
N ALA A 1 -2.42 -9.52 -13.63
CA ALA A 1 -1.68 -8.55 -12.80
C ALA A 1 -0.94 -9.36 -11.76
N ASP A 2 0.31 -9.01 -11.48
CA ASP A 2 1.09 -9.61 -10.40
C ASP A 2 0.77 -8.85 -9.11
N VAL A 3 0.46 -9.58 -8.04
CA VAL A 3 -0.03 -9.00 -6.78
C VAL A 3 0.87 -9.44 -5.64
N SER A 4 1.42 -8.47 -4.92
CA SER A 4 2.07 -8.65 -3.63
C SER A 4 1.18 -8.11 -2.52
N TYR A 5 1.20 -8.76 -1.36
CA TYR A 5 0.40 -8.40 -0.20
C TYR A 5 1.30 -7.99 0.96
N HIS A 6 0.90 -6.97 1.73
CA HIS A 6 1.56 -6.60 2.97
C HIS A 6 0.52 -6.33 4.05
N ASP A 7 0.70 -6.99 5.18
CA ASP A 7 0.00 -6.76 6.44
C ASP A 7 0.83 -7.39 7.56
N GLU A 8 1.31 -6.58 8.51
CA GLU A 8 2.11 -7.07 9.63
C GLU A 8 1.29 -7.94 10.62
N HIS A 9 -0.03 -7.80 10.60
CA HIS A 9 -0.93 -8.51 11.50
C HIS A 9 -1.51 -9.79 10.88
N VAL A 10 -1.46 -9.91 9.56
CA VAL A 10 -1.98 -11.06 8.81
C VAL A 10 -0.87 -11.59 7.89
N PRO A 11 -0.10 -12.60 8.35
CA PRO A 11 1.03 -13.13 7.58
C PRO A 11 0.63 -13.77 6.26
N THR A 12 -0.57 -14.35 6.18
CA THR A 12 -1.08 -15.03 4.98
C THR A 12 -2.54 -14.63 4.76
N LEU A 13 -2.86 -14.18 3.54
CA LEU A 13 -4.20 -13.82 3.12
C LEU A 13 -4.87 -15.00 2.41
N GLU A 14 -5.85 -15.60 3.09
CA GLU A 14 -6.69 -16.67 2.53
C GLU A 14 -8.05 -16.14 2.07
N PRO A 15 -8.65 -16.72 1.01
CA PRO A 15 -8.21 -17.91 0.26
C PRO A 15 -7.20 -17.64 -0.87
N GLU A 16 -6.74 -16.40 -1.04
CA GLU A 16 -5.89 -16.00 -2.16
C GLU A 16 -4.48 -16.63 -2.13
N GLY A 17 -4.06 -17.14 -0.97
CA GLY A 17 -2.77 -17.79 -0.79
C GLY A 17 -1.60 -16.82 -0.91
N LEU A 18 -1.82 -15.54 -0.60
CA LEU A 18 -0.79 -14.51 -0.66
C LEU A 18 -0.08 -14.41 0.69
N GLU A 19 1.24 -14.47 0.67
CA GLU A 19 2.06 -14.21 1.85
C GLU A 19 2.36 -12.72 1.96
N SER A 20 2.36 -12.22 3.20
CA SER A 20 2.76 -10.86 3.55
C SER A 20 4.25 -10.69 3.28
N VAL A 21 4.60 -9.69 2.49
CA VAL A 21 5.99 -9.35 2.12
C VAL A 21 6.45 -8.06 2.79
N GLU A 22 7.76 -7.79 2.74
CA GLU A 22 8.31 -6.51 3.19
C GLU A 22 7.76 -5.35 2.35
N LEU A 23 7.20 -4.33 3.02
CA LEU A 23 6.47 -3.24 2.37
C LEU A 23 7.35 -2.40 1.43
N GLY A 24 8.53 -1.99 1.90
CA GLY A 24 9.40 -1.07 1.16
C GLY A 24 9.79 -1.56 -0.24
N PRO A 25 10.39 -2.76 -0.38
CA PRO A 25 10.70 -3.34 -1.67
C PRO A 25 9.46 -3.52 -2.56
N ALA A 26 8.36 -4.02 -1.99
CA ALA A 26 7.12 -4.26 -2.73
C ALA A 26 6.52 -2.97 -3.31
N VAL A 27 6.57 -1.85 -2.56
CA VAL A 27 6.12 -0.54 -3.02
C VAL A 27 6.99 -0.02 -4.17
N ALA A 28 8.31 -0.16 -4.07
CA ALA A 28 9.23 0.33 -5.10
C ALA A 28 9.12 -0.41 -6.44
N ASP A 29 8.82 -1.72 -6.37
CA ASP A 29 8.67 -2.57 -7.54
C ASP A 29 7.29 -2.46 -8.21
N ALA A 30 6.26 -2.04 -7.48
CA ALA A 30 4.89 -1.98 -7.96
C ALA A 30 4.60 -0.80 -8.91
N ASP A 31 3.79 -1.05 -9.94
CA ASP A 31 3.22 0.00 -10.79
C ASP A 31 2.13 0.81 -10.09
N ALA A 32 1.42 0.19 -9.13
CA ALA A 32 0.42 0.84 -8.30
C ALA A 32 0.30 0.14 -6.93
N VAL A 33 0.06 0.93 -5.89
CA VAL A 33 -0.15 0.47 -4.52
C VAL A 33 -1.60 0.78 -4.10
N ALA A 34 -2.32 -0.23 -3.61
CA ALA A 34 -3.68 -0.07 -3.13
C ALA A 34 -3.72 -0.13 -1.60
N ILE A 35 -4.17 0.94 -0.96
CA ILE A 35 -4.34 0.98 0.50
C ILE A 35 -5.73 0.45 0.82
N ILE A 36 -5.79 -0.84 1.15
CA ILE A 36 -7.05 -1.54 1.49
C ILE A 36 -7.32 -1.49 3.00
N THR A 37 -6.28 -1.57 3.82
CA THR A 37 -6.36 -1.45 5.28
C THR A 37 -5.42 -0.34 5.74
N ALA A 38 -5.90 0.49 6.67
CA ALA A 38 -5.10 1.58 7.23
C ALA A 38 -4.47 1.11 8.54
N HIS A 39 -3.27 0.56 8.46
CA HIS A 39 -2.52 0.13 9.64
C HIS A 39 -1.83 1.32 10.30
N PRO A 40 -1.94 1.48 11.63
CA PRO A 40 -1.13 2.43 12.37
C PRO A 40 0.31 1.91 12.44
N GLY A 41 1.29 2.69 11.99
CA GLY A 41 2.71 2.29 11.97
C GLY A 41 3.34 2.34 10.58
N ILE A 42 2.52 2.34 9.52
CA ILE A 42 3.00 2.63 8.17
C ILE A 42 3.33 4.12 8.05
N ASP A 43 4.54 4.42 7.58
CA ASP A 43 4.93 5.75 7.13
C ASP A 43 4.33 6.01 5.73
N TYR A 44 3.12 6.58 5.73
CA TYR A 44 2.40 6.84 4.48
C TYR A 44 3.05 7.94 3.63
N GLU A 45 3.77 8.89 4.23
CA GLU A 45 4.50 9.90 3.47
C GLU A 45 5.62 9.25 2.66
N ALA A 46 6.44 8.41 3.30
CA ALA A 46 7.47 7.63 2.62
C ALA A 46 6.88 6.68 1.57
N LEU A 47 5.73 6.07 1.83
CA LEU A 47 5.02 5.23 0.86
C LEU A 47 4.59 6.03 -0.37
N PHE A 48 4.03 7.23 -0.20
CA PHE A 48 3.62 8.08 -1.31
C PHE A 48 4.82 8.53 -2.14
N GLU A 49 5.96 8.82 -1.52
CA GLU A 49 7.19 9.19 -2.22
C GLU A 49 7.78 8.04 -3.04
N ALA A 50 7.73 6.81 -2.51
CA ALA A 50 8.32 5.64 -3.16
C ALA A 50 7.42 5.03 -4.26
N ALA A 51 6.09 5.14 -4.12
CA ALA A 51 5.14 4.53 -5.04
C ALA A 51 5.01 5.31 -6.36
N ARG A 52 4.83 4.61 -7.47
CA ARG A 52 4.51 5.25 -8.77
C ARG A 52 3.09 5.80 -8.83
N LEU A 53 2.14 5.06 -8.26
CA LEU A 53 0.73 5.43 -8.14
C LEU A 53 0.18 4.81 -6.85
N VAL A 54 -0.65 5.56 -6.13
CA VAL A 54 -1.33 5.08 -4.93
C VAL A 54 -2.84 5.25 -5.09
N VAL A 55 -3.58 4.18 -4.80
CA VAL A 55 -5.04 4.19 -4.71
C VAL A 55 -5.42 4.07 -3.24
N ASP A 56 -5.92 5.16 -2.67
CA ASP A 56 -6.28 5.24 -1.26
C ASP A 56 -7.78 5.04 -1.07
N PHE A 57 -8.16 3.84 -0.63
CA PHE A 57 -9.55 3.50 -0.27
C PHE A 57 -9.90 3.82 1.19
N ARG A 58 -8.93 4.27 1.99
CA ARG A 58 -9.07 4.48 3.43
C ARG A 58 -9.04 5.94 3.83
N GLY A 59 -8.65 6.82 2.92
CA GLY A 59 -8.53 8.25 3.13
C GLY A 59 -7.35 8.63 4.02
N VAL A 60 -6.31 7.79 4.12
CA VAL A 60 -5.08 8.11 4.86
C VAL A 60 -4.29 9.27 4.23
N SER A 61 -4.52 9.53 2.95
CA SER A 61 -3.96 10.66 2.19
C SER A 61 -4.66 12.00 2.44
N ARG A 62 -5.63 12.10 3.35
CA ARG A 62 -6.34 13.36 3.62
C ARG A 62 -5.37 14.43 4.12
N GLY A 63 -5.27 15.53 3.37
CA GLY A 63 -4.35 16.62 3.65
C GLY A 63 -2.99 16.50 2.94
N SER A 64 -2.70 15.37 2.26
CA SER A 64 -1.53 15.24 1.40
C SER A 64 -1.74 15.95 0.06
N GLU A 65 -0.66 16.54 -0.47
CA GLU A 65 -0.59 17.14 -1.82
C GLU A 65 0.09 16.22 -2.84
N ALA A 66 0.31 14.94 -2.49
CA ALA A 66 0.98 13.98 -3.36
C ALA A 66 0.21 13.78 -4.67
N ALA A 67 0.84 14.15 -5.79
CA ALA A 67 0.22 14.15 -7.12
C ALA A 67 -0.07 12.73 -7.66
N ASN A 68 0.60 11.71 -7.12
CA ASN A 68 0.48 10.31 -7.47
C ASN A 68 -0.58 9.57 -6.64
N VAL A 69 -1.40 10.27 -5.85
CA VAL A 69 -2.44 9.65 -5.02
C VAL A 69 -3.83 9.89 -5.62
N VAL A 70 -4.57 8.80 -5.84
CA VAL A 70 -5.99 8.82 -6.16
C VAL A 70 -6.76 8.34 -4.93
N ARG A 71 -7.49 9.25 -4.29
CA ARG A 71 -8.35 8.93 -3.14
C ARG A 71 -9.79 8.68 -3.60
N LEU A 72 -10.39 7.58 -3.14
CA LEU A 72 -11.77 7.19 -3.44
C LEU A 72 -12.70 7.35 -2.23
#